data_AF-A0A3D5EXJ0-F1
#
_entry.id   AF-A0A3D5EXJ0-F1
#
_cell.length_a   1.000
_cell.length_b   1.000
_cell.length_c   1.000
_cell.angle_alpha   90.00
_cell.angle_beta   90.00
_cell.angle_gamma   90.00
#
_symmetry.space_group_name_H-M   'P 1'
#
loop_
_entity.id
_entity.type
_entity.pdbx_description
1 polymer ?
#
loop_
_entity_poly.entity_id
_entity_poly.type
_entity_poly.pdbx_seq_one_letter_code
_entity_poly.pdbx_strand_id
1 'polypeptide(L)'
;MGGDAVRTPGLGDADGDGEDRRLPGVPEAFAGGRPARPAHTEAIAATPFDATPGRLVGPLVEESPVDCTLSALAPVRLEVIRDTALVTQWNALMARWHPLGFQGAFGYRLRYFIMAGELRLGCVLLSGAARAVAVRDGWIGWAPQARRENLPRVLNNSRFLIFPHVRVPHLASQVLGQLARRARSDWLAHRGF
;
A
#
# COMPACT_ATOMS: atom_id res chain seq x y z
N MET A 1 -49.65 -44.93 -29.07
CA MET A 1 -49.40 -46.31 -28.56
C MET A 1 -48.00 -46.34 -27.95
N GLY A 2 -47.90 -46.69 -26.66
CA GLY A 2 -46.67 -46.93 -25.87
C GLY A 2 -45.91 -45.66 -25.48
N GLY A 3 -45.86 -45.15 -24.25
CA GLY A 3 -46.15 -45.75 -22.95
C GLY A 3 -44.85 -45.98 -22.16
N ASP A 4 -44.56 -45.04 -21.25
CA ASP A 4 -43.76 -45.13 -20.00
C ASP A 4 -42.43 -45.91 -19.94
N ALA A 5 -41.38 -45.25 -19.44
CA ALA A 5 -41.12 -45.19 -18.00
C ALA A 5 -39.74 -44.55 -17.73
N VAL A 6 -39.78 -43.45 -16.99
CA VAL A 6 -38.64 -42.83 -16.31
C VAL A 6 -38.00 -43.84 -15.37
N ARG A 7 -36.69 -44.07 -15.51
CA ARG A 7 -35.89 -44.88 -14.58
C ARG A 7 -34.91 -43.99 -13.84
N THR A 8 -35.31 -43.60 -12.64
CA THR A 8 -34.48 -43.05 -11.57
C THR A 8 -33.43 -44.09 -11.12
N PRO A 9 -32.16 -43.72 -10.94
CA PRO A 9 -31.25 -44.45 -10.06
C PRO A 9 -31.39 -43.89 -8.64
N GLY A 10 -31.49 -44.82 -7.68
CA GLY A 10 -31.76 -44.55 -6.28
C GLY A 10 -30.64 -43.81 -5.56
N LEU A 11 -31.11 -43.04 -4.58
CA LEU A 11 -30.42 -42.54 -3.41
C LEU A 11 -29.61 -43.68 -2.76
N GLY A 12 -28.28 -43.59 -2.86
CA GLY A 12 -27.32 -44.40 -2.12
C GLY A 12 -26.64 -43.52 -1.09
N ASP A 13 -26.51 -44.07 0.11
CA ASP A 13 -26.18 -43.40 1.36
C ASP A 13 -24.87 -42.61 1.38
N ALA A 14 -24.90 -41.56 2.20
CA ALA A 14 -23.79 -40.71 2.52
C ALA A 14 -22.81 -41.41 3.48
N ASP A 15 -21.59 -41.61 3.03
CA ASP A 15 -20.37 -41.76 3.83
C ASP A 15 -19.27 -41.14 2.96
N GLY A 16 -18.80 -39.93 3.27
CA GLY A 16 -17.65 -39.74 4.16
C GLY A 16 -16.48 -39.25 3.30
N ASP A 17 -15.65 -38.40 3.89
CA ASP A 17 -14.39 -37.88 3.32
C ASP A 17 -14.52 -36.68 2.38
N GLY A 18 -14.76 -35.52 3.02
CA GLY A 18 -14.41 -34.21 2.47
C GLY A 18 -12.90 -34.13 2.26
N GLU A 19 -12.46 -34.45 1.05
CA GLU A 19 -11.07 -34.28 0.63
C GLU A 19 -10.76 -32.78 0.49
N ASP A 20 -9.99 -32.34 1.48
CA ASP A 20 -9.30 -31.08 1.65
C ASP A 20 -8.53 -30.70 0.37
N ARG A 21 -9.13 -29.85 -0.49
CA ARG A 21 -8.48 -29.27 -1.67
C ARG A 21 -7.40 -28.26 -1.23
N ARG A 22 -6.28 -28.78 -0.73
CA ARG A 22 -5.04 -28.01 -0.52
C ARG A 22 -4.42 -27.68 -1.87
N LEU A 23 -4.18 -26.39 -2.10
CA LEU A 23 -3.37 -25.92 -3.21
C LEU A 23 -1.91 -26.35 -2.97
N PRO A 24 -1.26 -27.06 -3.91
CA PRO A 24 0.11 -27.52 -3.71
C PRO A 24 1.08 -26.32 -3.75
N GLY A 25 1.86 -26.14 -2.67
CA GLY A 25 3.00 -25.19 -2.64
C GLY A 25 3.03 -24.18 -1.49
N VAL A 26 2.11 -24.22 -0.53
CA VAL A 26 2.22 -23.40 0.70
C VAL A 26 3.00 -24.20 1.76
N PRO A 27 4.17 -23.73 2.24
CA PRO A 27 4.88 -24.38 3.33
C PRO A 27 4.01 -24.41 4.60
N GLU A 28 4.02 -25.53 5.30
CA GLU A 28 3.22 -25.86 6.51
C GLU A 28 3.46 -24.91 7.72
N ALA A 29 4.35 -23.92 7.58
CA ALA A 29 4.71 -22.95 8.60
C ALA A 29 3.59 -21.96 9.00
N PHE A 30 2.41 -22.04 8.38
CA PHE A 30 1.26 -21.16 8.65
C PHE A 30 0.15 -21.81 9.48
N ALA A 31 0.27 -23.09 9.88
CA ALA A 31 -0.75 -23.81 10.65
C ALA A 31 -0.45 -23.92 12.17
N GLY A 32 0.58 -23.23 12.67
CA GLY A 32 0.99 -23.25 14.08
C GLY A 32 0.60 -21.98 14.82
N GLY A 33 0.09 -22.13 16.04
CA GLY A 33 -0.46 -21.07 16.89
C GLY A 33 0.42 -19.82 17.05
N ARG A 34 -0.26 -18.71 17.31
CA ARG A 34 0.30 -17.37 17.55
C ARG A 34 1.49 -17.48 18.53
N PRO A 35 2.72 -17.13 18.15
CA PRO A 35 3.84 -17.17 19.10
C PRO A 35 3.57 -16.19 20.24
N ALA A 36 3.79 -16.65 21.47
CA ALA A 36 3.69 -15.82 22.66
C ALA A 36 4.61 -14.59 22.51
N ARG A 37 4.06 -13.40 22.80
CA ARG A 37 4.82 -12.15 22.82
C ARG A 37 5.97 -12.26 23.83
N PRO A 38 7.23 -11.95 23.46
CA PRO A 38 8.29 -11.83 24.44
C PRO A 38 7.98 -10.68 25.40
N ALA A 39 8.01 -10.97 26.71
CA ALA A 39 7.69 -10.06 27.79
C ALA A 39 8.86 -9.13 28.13
N HIS A 40 9.33 -8.34 27.17
CA HIS A 40 10.27 -7.24 27.41
C HIS A 40 9.90 -6.06 26.52
N THR A 41 8.78 -5.41 26.84
CA THR A 41 8.49 -4.05 26.36
C THR A 41 9.02 -3.10 27.43
N GLU A 42 10.28 -2.71 27.34
CA GLU A 42 10.67 -1.43 27.93
C GLU A 42 9.85 -0.37 27.21
N ALA A 43 8.98 0.30 27.96
CA ALA A 43 8.24 1.45 27.51
C ALA A 43 9.25 2.53 27.13
N ILE A 44 9.53 2.66 25.84
CA ILE A 44 10.12 3.89 25.31
C ILE A 44 9.06 4.95 25.57
N ALA A 45 9.23 5.70 26.65
CA ALA A 45 8.38 6.83 26.98
C ALA A 45 8.34 7.74 25.75
N ALA A 46 7.18 7.80 25.10
CA ALA A 46 6.93 8.74 24.04
C ALA A 46 6.94 10.13 24.68
N THR A 47 8.08 10.81 24.60
CA THR A 47 8.15 12.23 24.94
C THR A 47 7.14 12.94 24.03
N PRO A 48 6.13 13.65 24.56
CA PRO A 48 5.24 14.44 23.73
C PRO A 48 6.08 15.56 23.14
N PHE A 49 6.39 15.48 21.85
CA PHE A 49 6.95 16.64 21.16
C PHE A 49 5.78 17.55 20.82
N ASP A 50 5.76 18.71 21.46
CA ASP A 50 4.82 19.80 21.20
C ASP A 50 5.09 20.34 19.79
N ALA A 51 4.52 19.68 18.80
CA ALA A 51 4.49 20.16 17.43
C ALA A 51 3.44 21.26 17.35
N THR A 52 3.79 22.48 17.76
CA THR A 52 3.04 23.67 17.38
C THR A 52 2.86 23.62 15.87
N PRO A 53 1.63 23.49 15.32
CA PRO A 53 1.45 23.46 13.89
C PRO A 53 1.86 24.83 13.37
N GLY A 54 3.03 24.89 12.71
CA GLY A 54 3.47 26.06 11.99
C GLY A 54 2.33 26.53 11.09
N ARG A 55 1.94 27.79 11.25
CA ARG A 55 0.81 28.45 10.58
C ARG A 55 0.65 27.94 9.15
N LEU A 56 -0.37 27.12 8.92
CA LEU A 56 -0.70 26.60 7.60
C LEU A 56 -1.15 27.80 6.74
N VAL A 57 -0.43 28.07 5.66
CA VAL A 57 -0.78 29.12 4.69
C VAL A 57 -1.65 28.48 3.61
N GLY A 58 -2.94 28.84 3.58
CA GLY A 58 -3.95 28.38 2.61
C GLY A 58 -4.61 27.03 2.93
N PRO A 59 -5.77 26.71 2.32
CA PRO A 59 -6.39 25.39 2.48
C PRO A 59 -5.45 24.31 1.91
N LEU A 60 -5.13 23.31 2.72
CA LEU A 60 -4.18 22.26 2.35
C LEU A 60 -4.69 21.39 1.19
N VAL A 61 -5.99 21.20 1.11
CA VAL A 61 -6.75 20.41 0.12
C VAL A 61 -8.17 20.98 0.04
N GLU A 62 -8.77 20.93 -1.16
CA GLU A 62 -10.21 21.06 -1.35
C GLU A 62 -10.92 19.83 -0.77
N GLU A 63 -11.55 19.96 0.40
CA GLU A 63 -12.21 18.84 1.11
C GLU A 63 -13.61 18.51 0.55
N SER A 64 -13.99 19.12 -0.57
CA SER A 64 -15.25 18.84 -1.26
C SER A 64 -15.32 17.35 -1.67
N PRO A 65 -16.45 16.66 -1.43
CA PRO A 65 -16.61 15.27 -1.84
C PRO A 65 -16.37 15.10 -3.34
N VAL A 66 -15.46 14.20 -3.69
CA VAL A 66 -15.19 13.79 -5.08
C VAL A 66 -15.77 12.39 -5.24
N ASP A 67 -17.00 12.30 -5.71
CA ASP A 67 -17.70 11.04 -5.99
C ASP A 67 -18.06 10.98 -7.47
N CYS A 68 -17.20 10.35 -8.26
CA CYS A 68 -17.36 10.27 -9.70
C CYS A 68 -16.59 9.09 -10.30
N THR A 69 -16.83 8.82 -11.58
CA THR A 69 -16.05 7.82 -12.32
C THR A 69 -14.69 8.36 -12.70
N LEU A 70 -13.71 7.46 -12.87
CA LEU A 70 -12.36 7.83 -13.29
C LEU A 70 -12.35 8.59 -14.64
N SER A 71 -13.28 8.27 -15.55
CA SER A 71 -13.41 8.95 -16.84
C SER A 71 -13.99 10.36 -16.75
N ALA A 72 -14.68 10.69 -15.67
CA ALA A 72 -15.21 12.03 -15.42
C ALA A 72 -14.18 12.96 -14.75
N LEU A 73 -13.07 12.42 -14.26
CA LEU A 73 -11.95 13.21 -13.76
C LEU A 73 -11.08 13.73 -14.90
N ALA A 74 -10.44 14.87 -14.65
CA ALA A 74 -9.26 15.26 -15.41
C ALA A 74 -8.18 14.16 -15.32
N PRO A 75 -7.28 14.05 -16.33
CA PRO A 75 -6.24 13.04 -16.33
C PRO A 75 -5.44 13.02 -15.03
N VAL A 76 -5.48 11.88 -14.34
CA VAL A 76 -4.77 11.70 -13.09
C VAL A 76 -3.27 11.70 -13.37
N ARG A 77 -2.52 12.50 -12.60
CA ARG A 77 -1.06 12.56 -12.67
C ARG A 77 -0.44 12.45 -11.29
N LEU A 78 0.79 11.96 -11.27
CA LEU A 78 1.65 11.95 -10.09
C LEU A 78 2.62 13.13 -10.17
N GLU A 79 2.53 14.03 -9.19
CA GLU A 79 3.42 15.19 -9.10
C GLU A 79 4.51 14.94 -8.07
N VAL A 80 5.77 14.93 -8.51
CA VAL A 80 6.93 14.75 -7.63
C VAL A 80 7.13 16.02 -6.80
N ILE A 81 7.14 15.88 -5.48
CA ILE A 81 7.33 16.99 -4.56
C ILE A 81 8.83 17.23 -4.35
N ARG A 82 9.30 18.41 -4.73
CA ARG A 82 10.68 18.87 -4.53
C ARG A 82 10.78 20.09 -3.60
N ASP A 83 9.72 20.88 -3.54
CA ASP A 83 9.64 22.11 -2.76
C ASP A 83 9.38 21.84 -1.26
N THR A 84 10.07 22.57 -0.38
CA THR A 84 9.99 22.39 1.06
C THR A 84 8.61 22.75 1.62
N ALA A 85 7.94 23.77 1.10
CA ALA A 85 6.60 24.14 1.54
C ALA A 85 5.58 23.04 1.16
N LEU A 86 5.70 22.48 -0.05
CA LEU A 86 4.89 21.34 -0.48
C LEU A 86 5.17 20.08 0.35
N VAL A 87 6.42 19.85 0.78
CA VAL A 87 6.74 18.75 1.72
C VAL A 87 6.02 18.95 3.06
N THR A 88 5.98 20.18 3.59
CA THR A 88 5.27 20.49 4.83
C THR A 88 3.77 20.20 4.70
N GLN A 89 3.15 20.64 3.60
CA GLN A 89 1.75 20.35 3.31
C GLN A 89 1.49 18.84 3.20
N TRP A 90 2.36 18.13 2.49
CA TRP A 90 2.25 16.68 2.34
C TRP A 90 2.34 15.95 3.68
N ASN A 91 3.27 16.36 4.56
CA ASN A 91 3.43 15.76 5.88
C ASN A 91 2.18 16.01 6.75
N ALA A 92 1.61 17.22 6.70
CA ALA A 92 0.39 17.56 7.43
C ALA A 92 -0.81 16.72 6.98
N LEU A 93 -0.98 16.52 5.67
CA LEU A 93 -2.05 15.70 5.10
C LEU A 93 -1.90 14.23 5.47
N MET A 94 -0.67 13.72 5.46
CA MET A 94 -0.35 12.36 5.90
C MET A 94 -0.59 12.14 7.39
N ALA A 95 -0.19 13.09 8.23
CA ALA A 95 -0.43 13.01 9.67
C ALA A 95 -1.94 13.05 9.99
N ARG A 96 -2.72 13.84 9.23
CA ARG A 96 -4.16 14.00 9.44
C ARG A 96 -4.98 12.78 9.02
N TRP A 97 -4.68 12.20 7.85
CA TRP A 97 -5.60 11.26 7.20
C TRP A 97 -5.08 9.82 7.10
N HIS A 98 -3.77 9.59 7.23
CA HIS A 98 -3.23 8.24 7.13
C HIS A 98 -3.48 7.48 8.44
N PRO A 99 -4.05 6.25 8.43
CA PRO A 99 -4.40 5.52 9.66
C PRO A 99 -3.23 5.25 10.61
N LEU A 100 -2.02 5.07 10.06
CA LEU A 100 -0.79 4.88 10.84
C LEU A 100 -0.09 6.19 11.22
N GLY A 101 -0.72 7.33 10.93
CA GLY A 101 -0.09 8.64 11.00
C GLY A 101 1.18 8.75 10.15
N PHE A 102 1.93 9.83 10.38
CA PHE A 102 3.22 10.05 9.76
C PHE A 102 4.15 10.83 10.67
N GLN A 103 5.24 10.21 11.09
CA GLN A 103 6.23 10.78 12.02
C GLN A 103 7.58 11.08 11.33
N GLY A 104 7.58 11.10 9.99
CA GLY A 104 8.78 11.25 9.18
C GLY A 104 9.13 9.98 8.41
N ALA A 105 9.92 10.16 7.35
CA ALA A 105 10.42 9.08 6.51
C ALA A 105 11.94 9.10 6.56
N PHE A 106 12.56 7.98 6.97
CA PHE A 106 14.00 7.88 7.09
C PHE A 106 14.66 7.47 5.76
N GLY A 107 15.86 8.00 5.53
CA GLY A 107 16.65 7.73 4.33
C GLY A 107 16.11 8.41 3.06
N TYR A 108 16.49 7.85 1.92
CA TYR A 108 16.05 8.32 0.60
C TYR A 108 14.56 8.05 0.41
N ARG A 109 13.87 9.06 -0.09
CA ARG A 109 12.42 9.09 -0.21
C ARG A 109 12.00 9.98 -1.36
N LEU A 110 10.87 9.64 -1.95
CA LEU A 110 10.24 10.42 -2.99
C LEU A 110 8.76 10.57 -2.65
N ARG A 111 8.29 11.81 -2.62
CA ARG A 111 6.91 12.13 -2.27
C ARG A 111 6.16 12.55 -3.52
N TYR A 112 4.91 12.15 -3.57
CA TYR A 112 4.00 12.52 -4.64
C TYR A 112 2.69 13.05 -4.10
N PHE A 113 2.13 14.02 -4.81
CA PHE A 113 0.69 14.26 -4.82
C PHE A 113 0.04 13.50 -5.97
N ILE A 114 -1.16 12.96 -5.71
CA ILE A 114 -2.07 12.44 -6.72
C ILE A 114 -2.96 13.61 -7.15
N MET A 115 -2.87 14.02 -8.41
CA MET A 115 -3.55 15.20 -8.92
C MET A 115 -4.51 14.84 -10.06
N ALA A 116 -5.67 15.49 -10.12
CA ALA A 116 -6.54 15.53 -11.30
C ALA A 116 -6.89 17.00 -11.59
N GLY A 117 -6.30 17.58 -12.65
CA GLY A 117 -6.33 19.04 -12.82
C GLY A 117 -5.67 19.73 -11.62
N GLU A 118 -6.37 20.67 -10.98
CA GLU A 118 -5.91 21.33 -9.75
C GLU A 118 -6.31 20.57 -8.47
N LEU A 119 -7.11 19.50 -8.58
CA LEU A 119 -7.60 18.75 -7.42
C LEU A 119 -6.52 17.79 -6.91
N ARG A 120 -6.25 17.87 -5.60
CA ARG A 120 -5.43 16.90 -4.86
C ARG A 120 -6.31 15.76 -4.40
N LEU A 121 -6.04 14.56 -4.89
CA LEU A 121 -6.81 13.35 -4.58
C LEU A 121 -6.15 12.48 -3.50
N GLY A 122 -4.86 12.69 -3.24
CA GLY A 122 -4.13 11.88 -2.28
C GLY A 122 -2.61 12.07 -2.34
N CYS A 123 -1.90 11.19 -1.65
CA CYS A 123 -0.48 11.28 -1.38
C CYS A 123 0.19 9.90 -1.48
N VAL A 124 1.40 9.86 -2.03
CA VAL A 124 2.22 8.64 -2.09
C VAL A 124 3.64 8.90 -1.60
N LEU A 125 4.23 7.93 -0.89
CA LEU A 125 5.62 7.92 -0.48
C LEU A 125 6.32 6.67 -1.01
N LEU A 126 7.34 6.87 -1.84
CA LEU A 126 8.36 5.87 -2.10
C LEU A 126 9.53 6.07 -1.15
N SER A 127 10.11 4.99 -0.66
CA SER A 127 11.36 5.02 0.11
C SER A 127 12.30 3.90 -0.31
N GLY A 128 13.55 3.98 0.14
CA GLY A 128 14.46 2.84 0.06
C GLY A 128 13.89 1.60 0.74
N ALA A 129 14.37 0.43 0.33
CA ALA A 129 13.89 -0.84 0.85
C ALA A 129 14.09 -0.99 2.37
N ALA A 130 13.05 -1.48 3.04
CA ALA A 130 13.16 -1.95 4.41
C ALA A 130 14.16 -3.12 4.50
N ARG A 131 15.07 -3.06 5.47
CA ARG A 131 16.25 -3.95 5.54
C ARG A 131 15.91 -5.43 5.68
N ALA A 132 14.89 -5.74 6.46
CA ALA A 132 14.48 -7.12 6.76
C ALA A 132 12.96 -7.23 6.61
N VAL A 133 12.53 -7.76 5.47
CA VAL A 133 11.12 -8.09 5.21
C VAL A 133 11.10 -9.54 4.76
N ALA A 134 10.92 -10.46 5.70
CA ALA A 134 11.03 -11.90 5.45
C ALA A 134 10.10 -12.37 4.33
N VAL A 135 8.87 -11.83 4.26
CA VAL A 135 7.90 -12.16 3.22
C VAL A 135 8.40 -11.77 1.83
N ARG A 136 9.00 -10.57 1.68
CA ARG A 136 9.60 -10.14 0.41
C ARG A 136 10.75 -11.07 0.04
N ASP A 137 11.66 -11.31 0.99
CA ASP A 137 12.87 -12.08 0.72
C ASP A 137 12.52 -13.52 0.32
N GLY A 138 11.50 -14.12 0.96
CA GLY A 138 10.96 -15.42 0.57
C GLY A 138 10.28 -15.43 -0.79
N TRP A 139 9.46 -14.42 -1.11
CA TRP A 139 8.78 -14.32 -2.41
C TRP A 139 9.75 -14.12 -3.58
N ILE A 140 10.79 -13.28 -3.41
CA ILE A 140 11.83 -13.10 -4.44
C ILE A 140 12.78 -14.32 -4.49
N GLY A 141 12.85 -15.11 -3.41
CA GLY A 141 13.77 -16.24 -3.29
C GLY A 141 15.21 -15.83 -2.98
N TRP A 142 15.41 -14.72 -2.28
CA TRP A 142 16.75 -14.20 -1.96
C TRP A 142 17.39 -14.92 -0.78
N ALA A 143 18.55 -15.54 -1.04
CA ALA A 143 19.49 -15.88 0.02
C ALA A 143 20.02 -14.60 0.72
N PRO A 144 20.53 -14.68 1.96
CA PRO A 144 21.00 -13.51 2.70
C PRO A 144 22.04 -12.65 1.96
N GLN A 145 22.91 -13.27 1.18
CA GLN A 145 23.92 -12.57 0.38
C GLN A 145 23.29 -11.83 -0.82
N ALA A 146 22.47 -12.52 -1.61
CA ALA A 146 21.71 -11.93 -2.71
C ALA A 146 20.82 -10.77 -2.23
N ARG A 147 20.24 -10.86 -1.02
CA ARG A 147 19.51 -9.75 -0.42
C ARG A 147 20.40 -8.53 -0.24
N ARG A 148 21.59 -8.67 0.35
CA ARG A 148 22.49 -7.53 0.62
C ARG A 148 22.88 -6.79 -0.66
N GLU A 149 23.11 -7.53 -1.73
CA GLU A 149 23.51 -6.99 -3.05
C GLU A 149 22.35 -6.30 -3.77
N ASN A 150 21.14 -6.85 -3.67
CA ASN A 150 19.98 -6.36 -4.42
C ASN A 150 19.10 -5.37 -3.65
N LEU A 151 19.17 -5.35 -2.31
CA LEU A 151 18.36 -4.46 -1.47
C LEU A 151 18.46 -2.97 -1.85
N PRO A 152 19.62 -2.41 -2.22
CA PRO A 152 19.72 -1.03 -2.68
C PRO A 152 18.94 -0.73 -3.98
N ARG A 153 18.58 -1.77 -4.73
CA ARG A 153 17.84 -1.69 -6.00
C ARG A 153 16.32 -1.79 -5.82
N VAL A 154 15.85 -1.97 -4.58
CA VAL A 154 14.42 -2.10 -4.26
C VAL A 154 13.87 -0.81 -3.67
N LEU A 155 12.67 -0.46 -4.11
CA LEU A 155 11.87 0.63 -3.57
C LEU A 155 10.66 0.08 -2.84
N ASN A 156 10.30 0.72 -1.73
CA ASN A 156 9.08 0.44 -0.99
C ASN A 156 8.04 1.52 -1.28
N ASN A 157 6.80 1.11 -1.55
CA ASN A 157 5.65 1.99 -1.42
C ASN A 157 5.30 2.07 0.07
N SER A 158 5.89 3.04 0.76
CA SER A 158 5.86 3.11 2.22
C SER A 158 4.60 3.79 2.77
N ARG A 159 3.99 4.68 1.99
CA ARG A 159 2.67 5.27 2.31
C ARG A 159 1.89 5.45 1.02
N PHE A 160 0.60 5.10 1.10
CA PHE A 160 -0.36 5.31 0.04
C PHE A 160 -1.65 5.81 0.67
N LEU A 161 -2.11 6.99 0.26
CA LEU A 161 -3.31 7.62 0.77
C LEU A 161 -4.12 8.16 -0.40
N ILE A 162 -5.38 7.75 -0.46
CA ILE A 162 -6.43 8.49 -1.17
C ILE A 162 -7.25 9.15 -0.06
N PHE A 163 -7.60 10.43 -0.21
CA PHE A 163 -8.34 11.13 0.83
C PHE A 163 -9.73 10.53 1.06
N PRO A 164 -10.26 10.55 2.29
CA PRO A 164 -11.53 9.86 2.60
C PRO A 164 -12.75 10.46 1.89
N HIS A 165 -12.68 11.74 1.48
CA HIS A 165 -13.71 12.40 0.68
C HIS A 165 -13.58 12.09 -0.82
N VAL A 166 -12.58 11.30 -1.25
CA VAL A 166 -12.38 10.89 -2.65
C VAL A 166 -12.86 9.45 -2.84
N ARG A 167 -13.97 9.30 -3.56
CA ARG A 167 -14.61 8.03 -3.92
C ARG A 167 -14.62 7.89 -5.44
N VAL A 168 -13.52 7.38 -5.97
CA VAL A 168 -13.34 7.20 -7.42
C VAL A 168 -12.93 5.75 -7.68
N PRO A 169 -13.83 4.93 -8.26
CA PRO A 169 -13.50 3.56 -8.62
C PRO A 169 -12.24 3.47 -9.49
N HIS A 170 -11.41 2.47 -9.25
CA HIS A 170 -10.17 2.18 -10.00
C HIS A 170 -9.04 3.22 -9.90
N LEU A 171 -9.23 4.32 -9.15
CA LEU A 171 -8.19 5.34 -8.95
C LEU A 171 -6.91 4.74 -8.36
N ALA A 172 -7.01 3.91 -7.32
CA ALA A 172 -5.85 3.32 -6.67
C ALA A 172 -4.99 2.49 -7.65
N SER A 173 -5.61 1.58 -8.41
CA SER A 173 -4.91 0.74 -9.39
C SER A 173 -4.30 1.57 -10.51
N GLN A 174 -5.00 2.59 -10.99
CA GLN A 174 -4.48 3.49 -12.01
C GLN A 174 -3.26 4.28 -11.51
N VAL A 175 -3.29 4.78 -10.26
CA VAL A 175 -2.17 5.50 -9.65
C VAL A 175 -0.98 4.57 -9.42
N LEU A 176 -1.20 3.38 -8.88
CA LEU A 176 -0.14 2.38 -8.66
C LEU A 176 0.49 1.93 -9.98
N GLY A 177 -0.31 1.77 -11.04
CA GLY A 177 0.19 1.49 -12.39
C GLY A 177 1.05 2.62 -12.94
N GLN A 178 0.66 3.88 -12.75
CA GLN A 178 1.49 5.04 -13.13
C GLN A 178 2.79 5.09 -12.33
N LEU A 179 2.70 4.88 -11.02
CA LEU A 179 3.84 4.88 -10.11
C LEU A 179 4.86 3.82 -10.53
N ALA A 180 4.41 2.58 -10.82
CA ALA A 180 5.29 1.50 -11.25
C ALA A 180 6.10 1.84 -12.52
N ARG A 181 5.49 2.56 -13.47
CA ARG A 181 6.15 2.97 -14.72
C ARG A 181 7.17 4.08 -14.53
N ARG A 182 6.94 5.00 -13.58
CA ARG A 182 7.74 6.22 -13.39
C ARG A 182 8.73 6.15 -12.23
N ALA A 183 8.51 5.26 -11.25
CA ALA A 183 9.30 5.18 -10.03
C ALA A 183 10.80 5.07 -10.31
N ARG A 184 11.20 4.27 -11.31
CA ARG A 184 12.63 4.15 -11.69
C ARG A 184 13.21 5.47 -12.18
N SER A 185 12.56 6.13 -13.14
CA SER A 185 13.07 7.39 -13.71
C SER A 185 13.11 8.49 -12.66
N ASP A 186 12.03 8.63 -11.88
CA ASP A 186 11.94 9.70 -10.89
C ASP A 186 12.95 9.49 -9.76
N TRP A 187 13.16 8.24 -9.35
CA TRP A 187 14.15 7.91 -8.32
C TRP A 187 15.57 8.22 -8.76
N LEU A 188 15.94 7.86 -10.00
CA LEU A 188 17.26 8.17 -10.55
C LEU A 188 17.45 9.69 -10.68
N ALA A 189 16.44 10.42 -11.19
CA ALA A 189 16.49 11.87 -11.32
C ALA A 189 16.54 12.60 -9.97
N HIS A 190 15.99 12.00 -8.90
CA HIS A 190 16.07 12.56 -7.55
C HIS A 190 17.39 12.27 -6.84
N ARG A 191 18.04 11.14 -7.16
CA ARG A 191 19.30 10.70 -6.53
C ARG A 191 20.53 11.47 -7.04
N GLY A 192 20.43 12.16 -8.18
CA GLY A 192 21.53 12.90 -8.79
C GLY A 192 22.58 11.97 -9.39
N PHE A 193 22.74 12.04 -10.70
CA PHE A 193 24.02 11.83 -11.38
C PHE A 193 24.30 13.11 -12.16
#